data_AF-A0A969KWB0-F1
#
_entry.id   AF-A0A969KWB0-F1
#
_cell.length_a   1.000
_cell.length_b   1.000
_cell.length_c   1.000
_cell.angle_alpha   90.00
_cell.angle_beta   90.00
_cell.angle_gamma   90.00
#
_symmetry.space_group_name_H-M   'P 1'
#
loop_
_entity.id
_entity.type
_entity.pdbx_description
1 polymer ?
#
loop_
_entity_poly.entity_id
_entity_poly.type
_entity_poly.pdbx_seq_one_letter_code
_entity_poly.pdbx_strand_id
1 'polypeptide(L)'
;MYSCRGNMSIAKPLIKQFPCPGCGSTLEFDPQVGQLKCPYCGREEIIPQSAEQVEERSYEAYLNNSHTQLAALSNTALEAECPGCKAQITFEPPNVAGQCPFCNTSIVAQSRSASPVVAPEAVLPFTVSQKAARSGIQ
;
A
#
# COMPACT_ATOMS: atom_id res chain seq x y z
N MET A 1 -31.60 24.79 -17.41
CA MET A 1 -31.15 24.64 -16.01
C MET A 1 -31.25 23.17 -15.64
N TYR A 2 -30.16 22.40 -15.75
CA TYR A 2 -30.16 21.00 -15.30
C TYR A 2 -29.23 20.88 -14.09
N SER A 3 -29.85 20.80 -12.93
CA SER A 3 -29.22 20.63 -11.62
C SER A 3 -28.97 19.14 -11.38
N CYS A 4 -27.74 18.67 -11.57
CA CYS A 4 -27.33 17.34 -11.12
C CYS A 4 -26.85 17.43 -9.66
N ARG A 5 -27.78 17.26 -8.71
CA ARG A 5 -27.44 16.92 -7.32
C ARG A 5 -27.20 15.42 -7.24
N GLY A 6 -25.98 14.99 -7.54
CA GLY A 6 -25.52 13.62 -7.28
C GLY A 6 -24.85 13.55 -5.91
N ASN A 7 -25.52 12.95 -4.93
CA ASN A 7 -24.90 12.55 -3.67
C ASN A 7 -23.90 11.41 -3.99
N MET A 8 -22.64 11.77 -4.21
CA MET A 8 -21.56 10.81 -4.42
C MET A 8 -21.08 10.33 -3.04
N SER A 9 -21.65 9.25 -2.53
CA SER A 9 -21.07 8.52 -1.39
C SER A 9 -19.76 7.90 -1.84
N ILE A 10 -18.64 8.56 -1.52
CA ILE A 10 -17.29 8.05 -1.74
C ILE A 10 -17.13 6.80 -0.86
N ALA A 11 -16.87 5.66 -1.49
CA ALA A 11 -16.62 4.41 -0.79
C ALA A 11 -15.40 4.57 0.14
N LYS A 12 -15.63 4.35 1.43
CA LYS A 12 -14.61 4.46 2.48
C LYS A 12 -13.48 3.46 2.21
N PRO A 13 -12.22 3.88 2.04
CA PRO A 13 -11.13 2.92 1.94
C PRO A 13 -11.06 2.13 3.25
N LEU A 14 -11.04 0.80 3.16
CA LEU A 14 -10.95 -0.11 4.30
C LEU A 14 -9.52 -0.09 4.86
N ILE A 15 -9.09 1.05 5.39
CA ILE A 15 -7.85 1.14 6.15
C ILE A 15 -8.14 0.49 7.51
N LYS A 16 -7.49 -0.65 7.78
CA LYS A 16 -7.59 -1.33 9.07
C LYS A 16 -7.03 -0.39 10.15
N GLN A 17 -7.91 0.06 11.04
CA GLN A 17 -7.54 0.92 12.16
C GLN A 17 -7.13 0.04 13.35
N PHE A 18 -6.12 0.51 14.11
CA PHE A 18 -5.62 -0.15 15.32
C PHE A 18 -5.86 0.74 16.53
N PRO A 19 -7.08 0.77 17.09
CA PRO A 19 -7.37 1.56 18.28
C PRO A 19 -6.78 0.91 19.53
N CYS A 20 -6.25 1.73 20.43
CA CYS A 20 -5.73 1.33 21.73
C CYS A 20 -6.88 0.89 22.64
N PRO A 21 -6.82 -0.30 23.26
CA PRO A 21 -7.88 -0.79 24.15
C PRO A 21 -8.02 0.02 25.45
N GLY A 22 -6.99 0.78 25.84
CA GLY A 22 -6.99 1.55 27.08
C GLY A 22 -7.58 2.96 26.97
N CYS A 23 -7.32 3.66 25.87
CA CYS A 23 -7.73 5.07 25.71
C CYS A 23 -8.42 5.38 24.37
N GLY A 24 -8.53 4.41 23.46
CA GLY A 24 -9.19 4.57 22.16
C GLY A 24 -8.38 5.31 21.10
N SER A 25 -7.18 5.82 21.41
CA SER A 25 -6.31 6.45 20.40
C SER A 25 -5.73 5.45 19.41
N THR A 26 -5.28 5.89 18.24
CA THR A 26 -4.56 5.02 17.30
C THR A 26 -3.21 4.57 17.87
N LEU A 27 -2.91 3.28 17.74
CA LEU A 27 -1.59 2.71 18.04
C LEU A 27 -0.61 3.00 16.90
N GLU A 28 0.63 3.33 17.23
CA GLU A 28 1.70 3.60 16.28
C GLU A 28 2.80 2.53 16.39
N PHE A 29 3.46 2.19 15.29
CA PHE A 29 4.56 1.23 15.32
C PHE A 29 5.84 1.90 15.87
N ASP A 30 6.42 1.30 16.92
CA ASP A 30 7.70 1.71 17.48
C ASP A 30 8.82 0.81 16.93
N PRO A 31 9.74 1.35 16.09
CA PRO A 31 10.80 0.58 15.44
C PRO A 31 11.92 0.16 16.39
N GLN A 32 12.03 0.73 17.59
CA GLN A 32 13.05 0.35 18.56
C GLN A 32 12.71 -0.96 19.26
N VAL A 33 11.43 -1.16 19.56
CA VAL A 33 10.93 -2.36 20.27
C VAL A 33 10.23 -3.35 19.34
N GLY A 34 9.90 -2.95 18.11
CA GLY A 34 9.19 -3.79 17.14
C GLY A 34 7.73 -4.05 17.53
N GLN A 35 7.10 -3.12 18.26
CA GLN A 35 5.77 -3.28 18.85
C GLN A 35 4.89 -2.08 18.55
N LEU A 36 3.59 -2.23 18.78
CA LEU A 36 2.64 -1.13 18.69
C LEU A 36 2.62 -0.37 20.01
N LYS A 37 2.85 0.93 19.98
CA LYS A 37 2.86 1.82 21.15
C LYS A 37 1.78 2.88 21.04
N CYS A 38 1.07 3.10 22.12
CA CYS A 38 0.11 4.18 22.25
C CYS A 38 0.84 5.47 22.66
N PRO A 39 0.79 6.55 21.85
CA PRO A 39 1.45 7.81 22.20
C PRO A 39 0.78 8.55 23.37
N TYR A 40 -0.48 8.24 23.70
CA TYR A 40 -1.22 8.91 24.76
C TYR A 40 -1.08 8.24 26.14
N CYS A 41 -1.45 6.96 26.26
CA CYS A 41 -1.39 6.25 27.55
C CYS A 41 -0.12 5.39 27.74
N GLY A 42 0.76 5.30 26.73
CA GLY A 42 2.03 4.57 26.81
C GLY A 42 1.91 3.04 26.75
N ARG A 43 0.71 2.49 26.54
CA ARG A 43 0.49 1.04 26.38
C ARG A 43 1.25 0.50 25.17
N GLU A 44 1.85 -0.67 25.35
CA GLU A 44 2.56 -1.42 24.31
C GLU A 44 1.81 -2.73 24.02
N GLU A 45 1.70 -3.07 22.74
CA GLU A 45 1.01 -4.25 22.23
C GLU A 45 1.95 -5.02 21.30
N ILE A 46 2.09 -6.32 21.56
CA ILE A 46 3.01 -7.21 20.84
C ILE A 46 2.40 -7.57 19.48
N ILE A 47 3.21 -7.47 18.43
CA ILE A 47 2.84 -7.95 17.10
C ILE A 47 3.18 -9.45 17.03
N PRO A 48 2.19 -10.35 16.81
CA PRO A 48 2.44 -11.77 16.66
C PRO A 48 3.44 -12.01 15.54
N GLN A 49 4.52 -12.72 15.83
CA GLN A 49 5.51 -13.10 14.82
C GLN A 49 5.01 -14.31 14.04
N SER A 50 5.13 -14.26 12.71
CA SER A 50 4.93 -15.44 11.87
C SER A 50 6.11 -16.41 12.05
N ALA A 51 5.84 -17.71 12.00
CA ALA A 51 6.88 -18.74 11.97
C ALA A 51 7.41 -19.00 10.55
N GLU A 52 6.81 -18.36 9.53
CA GLU A 52 7.24 -18.50 8.14
C GLU A 52 8.60 -17.85 7.93
N GLN A 53 9.48 -18.55 7.22
CA GLN A 53 10.81 -18.05 6.88
C GLN A 53 10.76 -17.28 5.56
N VAL A 54 11.37 -16.10 5.55
CA VAL A 54 11.56 -15.31 4.33
C VAL A 54 12.84 -15.79 3.66
N GLU A 55 12.71 -16.38 2.47
CA GLU A 55 13.83 -16.83 1.66
C GLU A 55 14.20 -15.80 0.60
N GLU A 56 15.49 -15.54 0.43
CA GLU A 56 15.98 -14.70 -0.66
C GLU A 56 15.93 -15.49 -1.97
N ARG A 57 15.21 -14.96 -2.97
CA ARG A 57 15.10 -15.57 -4.30
C ARG A 57 16.01 -14.88 -5.29
N SER A 58 16.72 -15.66 -6.11
CA SER A 58 17.50 -15.15 -7.23
C SER A 58 16.59 -14.51 -8.28
N TYR A 59 16.89 -13.26 -8.64
CA TYR A 59 16.15 -12.50 -9.65
C TYR A 59 16.20 -13.16 -11.04
N GLU A 60 17.38 -13.63 -11.48
CA GLU A 60 17.52 -14.29 -12.78
C GLU A 60 16.77 -15.62 -12.83
N ALA A 61 16.82 -16.39 -11.75
CA ALA A 61 16.07 -17.65 -11.65
C ALA A 61 14.55 -17.41 -11.68
N TYR A 62 14.08 -16.30 -11.10
CA TYR A 62 12.69 -15.89 -11.12
C TYR A 62 12.22 -15.55 -12.55
N LEU A 63 13.00 -14.75 -13.29
CA LEU A 63 12.66 -14.42 -14.68
C LEU A 63 12.59 -15.65 -15.59
N ASN A 64 13.44 -16.64 -15.36
CA ASN A 64 13.51 -17.84 -16.19
C ASN A 64 12.44 -18.89 -15.87
N ASN A 65 11.90 -18.92 -14.64
CA ASN A 65 11.02 -20.00 -14.17
C ASN A 65 9.59 -19.56 -13.78
N SER A 66 9.31 -18.27 -13.65
CA SER A 66 8.15 -17.78 -12.86
C SER A 66 7.12 -16.98 -13.65
N HIS A 67 6.48 -17.58 -14.65
CA HIS A 67 5.16 -17.07 -15.10
C HIS A 67 4.00 -17.53 -14.19
N THR A 68 4.24 -18.50 -13.29
CA THR A 68 3.22 -19.15 -12.46
C THR A 68 3.04 -18.53 -11.07
N GLN A 69 3.96 -17.66 -10.63
CA GLN A 69 3.94 -17.01 -9.30
C GLN A 69 3.56 -15.53 -9.35
N LEU A 70 3.17 -15.03 -10.52
CA LEU A 70 2.63 -13.69 -10.62
C LEU A 70 1.23 -13.68 -10.02
N ALA A 71 0.98 -12.78 -9.07
CA ALA A 71 -0.37 -12.55 -8.62
C ALA A 71 -1.13 -11.87 -9.75
N ALA A 72 -2.22 -12.52 -10.17
CA ALA A 72 -3.24 -11.82 -10.91
C ALA A 72 -3.77 -10.71 -9.99
N LEU A 73 -3.65 -9.47 -10.47
CA LEU A 73 -4.50 -8.40 -9.97
C LEU A 73 -5.96 -8.81 -10.20
N SER A 74 -6.90 -8.10 -9.58
CA SER A 74 -8.31 -8.40 -9.84
C SER A 74 -8.57 -8.44 -11.35
N ASN A 75 -9.47 -9.31 -11.80
CA ASN A 75 -9.82 -9.42 -13.22
C ASN A 75 -10.42 -8.11 -13.78
N THR A 76 -10.80 -7.19 -12.89
CA THR A 76 -11.37 -5.87 -13.18
C THR A 76 -10.34 -4.74 -13.11
N ALA A 77 -9.12 -5.01 -12.66
CA ALA A 77 -8.08 -4.01 -12.53
C ALA A 77 -7.68 -3.45 -13.91
N LEU A 78 -7.63 -2.13 -13.99
CA LEU A 78 -7.25 -1.39 -15.18
C LEU A 78 -5.87 -0.76 -14.99
N GLU A 79 -5.03 -0.78 -16.01
CA GLU A 79 -3.70 -0.17 -15.97
C GLU A 79 -3.66 1.05 -16.89
N ALA A 80 -3.09 2.15 -16.39
CA ALA A 80 -2.91 3.38 -17.15
C ALA A 80 -1.49 3.90 -17.02
N GLU A 81 -0.94 4.39 -18.13
CA GLU A 81 0.33 5.08 -18.16
C GLU A 81 0.12 6.58 -17.93
N CYS A 82 0.87 7.16 -16.99
CA CYS A 82 0.84 8.60 -16.75
C CYS A 82 1.47 9.36 -17.93
N PRO A 83 0.78 10.33 -18.57
CA PRO A 83 1.36 11.09 -19.68
C PRO A 83 2.49 12.03 -19.24
N GLY A 84 2.52 12.45 -17.96
CA GLY A 84 3.55 13.36 -17.43
C GLY A 84 4.86 12.69 -17.05
N CYS A 85 4.80 11.59 -16.29
CA CYS A 85 6.00 10.91 -15.74
C CYS A 85 6.19 9.46 -16.20
N LYS A 86 5.31 8.94 -17.05
CA LYS A 86 5.38 7.57 -17.58
C LYS A 86 5.25 6.44 -16.56
N ALA A 87 4.88 6.74 -15.32
CA ALA A 87 4.54 5.73 -14.32
C ALA A 87 3.33 4.90 -14.76
N GLN A 88 3.40 3.58 -14.56
CA GLN A 88 2.27 2.67 -14.68
C GLN A 88 1.49 2.68 -13.37
N ILE A 89 0.18 2.87 -13.46
CA ILE A 89 -0.71 2.98 -12.30
C ILE A 89 -1.89 2.03 -12.52
N THR A 90 -2.19 1.26 -11.47
CA THR A 90 -3.32 0.34 -11.44
C THR A 90 -4.52 1.00 -10.77
N PHE A 91 -5.68 0.87 -11.40
CA PHE A 91 -6.98 1.34 -10.97
C PHE A 91 -7.91 0.15 -10.72
N GLU A 92 -8.65 0.19 -9.62
CA GLU A 92 -9.66 -0.83 -9.30
C GLU A 92 -11.06 -0.21 -9.40
N PRO A 93 -11.96 -0.74 -10.25
CA PRO A 93 -13.34 -0.28 -10.31
C PRO A 93 -14.01 -0.27 -8.93
N PRO A 94 -14.80 0.77 -8.60
CA PRO A 94 -15.34 1.80 -9.49
C PRO A 94 -14.39 2.98 -9.77
N ASN A 95 -13.19 3.00 -9.18
CA ASN A 95 -12.25 4.11 -9.33
C ASN A 95 -11.52 3.99 -10.67
N VAL A 96 -11.94 4.76 -11.67
CA VAL A 96 -11.35 4.77 -13.03
C VAL A 96 -10.67 6.10 -13.37
N ALA A 97 -10.55 7.01 -12.40
CA ALA A 97 -9.87 8.28 -12.57
C ALA A 97 -9.20 8.70 -11.25
N GLY A 98 -8.06 9.39 -11.34
CA GLY A 98 -7.32 9.84 -10.17
C GLY A 98 -6.13 10.72 -10.53
N GLN A 99 -5.34 11.07 -9.52
CA GLN A 99 -4.08 11.79 -9.68
C GLN A 99 -2.91 10.83 -9.61
N CYS A 100 -1.88 11.08 -10.41
CA CYS A 100 -0.63 10.32 -10.36
C CYS A 100 0.06 10.55 -9.00
N PRO A 101 0.38 9.49 -8.23
CA PRO A 101 1.03 9.65 -6.92
C PRO A 101 2.47 10.19 -7.01
N PHE A 102 3.07 10.18 -8.21
CA PHE A 102 4.44 10.63 -8.46
C PHE A 102 4.53 12.09 -8.90
N CYS A 103 3.69 12.51 -9.86
CA CYS A 103 3.77 13.85 -10.47
C CYS A 103 2.46 14.63 -10.44
N ASN A 104 1.43 14.11 -9.77
CA ASN A 104 0.13 14.73 -9.58
C ASN A 104 -0.68 15.04 -10.86
N THR A 105 -0.26 14.51 -12.01
CA THR A 105 -1.01 14.63 -13.27
C THR A 105 -2.32 13.86 -13.18
N SER A 106 -3.42 14.44 -13.70
CA SER A 106 -4.72 13.77 -13.76
C SER A 106 -4.72 12.65 -14.80
N ILE A 107 -5.22 11.48 -14.43
CA ILE A 107 -5.24 10.26 -15.26
C ILE A 107 -6.65 9.68 -15.25
N VAL A 108 -7.07 9.21 -16.42
CA VAL A 108 -8.28 8.40 -16.60
C VAL A 108 -7.84 7.03 -17.11
N ALA A 109 -8.28 5.98 -16.44
CA ALA A 109 -7.96 4.61 -16.82
C ALA A 109 -8.54 4.30 -18.20
N GLN A 110 -7.72 3.74 -19.07
CA GLN A 110 -8.16 3.19 -20.35
C GLN A 110 -8.56 1.72 -20.13
N SER A 111 -9.27 1.11 -21.08
CA SER A 111 -9.77 -0.27 -21.00
C SER A 111 -8.67 -1.33 -21.19
N ARG A 112 -7.49 -1.12 -20.59
CA ARG A 112 -6.37 -2.05 -20.58
C ARG A 112 -6.37 -2.81 -19.27
N SER A 113 -6.54 -4.13 -19.34
CA SER A 113 -6.41 -5.01 -18.18
C SER A 113 -5.01 -4.90 -17.58
N ALA A 114 -4.94 -4.91 -16.25
CA ALA A 114 -3.68 -4.82 -15.55
C ALA A 114 -2.82 -6.08 -15.74
N SER A 115 -1.53 -5.87 -15.95
CA SER A 115 -0.57 -6.95 -16.07
C SER A 115 -0.37 -7.65 -14.71
N PRO A 116 -0.13 -8.98 -14.68
CA PRO A 116 0.19 -9.67 -13.42
C PRO A 116 1.44 -9.07 -12.78
N VAL A 117 1.46 -9.01 -11.43
CA VAL A 117 2.58 -8.43 -10.68
C VAL A 117 3.21 -9.44 -9.74
N VAL A 118 4.47 -9.21 -9.38
CA VAL A 118 5.14 -9.98 -8.34
C VAL A 118 4.49 -9.65 -6.99
N ALA A 119 3.91 -10.66 -6.35
CA ALA A 119 3.33 -10.47 -5.02
C ALA A 119 4.44 -10.36 -3.96
N PRO A 120 4.31 -9.46 -2.97
CA PRO A 120 5.21 -9.46 -1.83
C PRO A 120 4.99 -10.72 -0.99
N GLU A 121 6.08 -11.43 -0.66
CA GLU A 121 6.03 -12.64 0.18
C GLU A 121 6.08 -12.30 1.69
N ALA A 122 6.59 -11.13 2.06
CA ALA A 122 6.74 -10.73 3.45
C ALA A 122 6.70 -9.20 3.63
N VAL A 123 6.49 -8.76 4.87
CA VAL A 123 6.59 -7.36 5.29
C VAL A 123 7.86 -7.20 6.12
N LEU A 124 8.72 -6.24 5.74
CA LEU A 124 9.93 -5.90 6.50
C LEU A 124 9.64 -4.70 7.42
N PRO A 125 9.60 -4.88 8.76
CA PRO A 125 9.39 -3.76 9.68
C PRO A 125 10.59 -2.82 9.70
N PHE A 126 10.33 -1.52 9.90
CA PHE A 126 11.41 -0.54 10.09
C PHE A 126 12.13 -0.77 11.42
N THR A 127 13.46 -0.66 11.41
CA THR A 127 14.31 -0.66 12.62
C THR A 127 14.79 0.74 12.99
N VAL A 128 14.66 1.70 12.06
CA VAL A 128 15.08 3.09 12.22
C VAL A 128 13.85 3.96 12.44
N SER A 129 13.89 4.83 13.45
CA SER A 129 12.82 5.79 13.70
C SER A 129 12.78 6.87 12.63
N GLN A 130 11.59 7.45 12.39
CA GLN A 130 11.42 8.54 11.45
C GLN A 130 12.35 9.73 11.76
N LYS A 131 12.57 10.04 13.05
CA LYS A 131 13.48 11.09 13.49
C LYS A 131 14.93 10.76 13.12
N ALA A 132 15.38 9.52 13.37
CA ALA A 132 16.72 9.09 13.01
C ALA A 132 16.94 9.07 11.49
N ALA A 133 15.97 8.57 10.73
CA ALA A 133 16.02 8.56 9.27
C ALA A 133 16.16 9.97 8.68
N ARG A 134 15.39 10.94 9.20
CA ARG A 134 15.48 12.35 8.77
C ARG A 134 16.83 12.98 9.06
N SER A 135 17.41 12.71 10.23
CA SER A 135 18.73 13.25 10.59
C SER A 135 19.88 12.65 9.78
N GLY A 136 19.70 11.46 9.20
CA GLY A 136 20.75 10.76 8.45
C GLY A 136 20.86 11.12 6.96
N ILE A 137 19.91 11.86 6.40
CA ILE A 137 19.88 12.23 4.96
C ILE A 137 20.45 13.66 4.76
N GLN A 138 21.38 14.11 5.62
CA GLN A 138 22.03 15.42 5.47
C GLN A 138 23.04 15.45 4.32
#